data_AF-D6BIM0-F1
#
_entry.id   AF-D6BIM0-F1
#
_cell.length_a   1.000
_cell.length_b   1.000
_cell.length_c   1.000
_cell.angle_alpha   90.00
_cell.angle_beta   90.00
_cell.angle_gamma   90.00
#
_symmetry.space_group_name_H-M   'P 1'
#
loop_
_entity.id
_entity.type
_entity.pdbx_description
1 polymer ?
#
loop_
_entity_poly.entity_id
_entity_poly.type
_entity_poly.pdbx_seq_one_letter_code
_entity_poly.pdbx_strand_id
1 'polypeptide(L)'
;MNESVDIFFDELFIFLWGCEEKILKFIWKEKNIEIIGKYIEDSQDNYSNEEPFDLAEIGYDSVVYKVLSKIEEDDLKSGKFEDWDGCLVIEISIYNYPDEIRNLDNEIIWTKENIKKEHMDIINQKNKKLEEQKKRGREYFKYLDELEILRREKVNTPKREEELIKKIEEREEAGKRYAEYKRNLKKWIKHMKKYLKNNEYIY
;
A
#
# COMPACT_ATOMS: atom_id res chain seq x y z
N MET A 1 -8.25 -24.44 10.29
CA MET A 1 -6.81 -24.68 10.50
C MET A 1 -6.25 -23.33 10.85
N ASN A 2 -5.69 -23.16 12.06
CA ASN A 2 -5.03 -21.92 12.44
C ASN A 2 -3.76 -21.82 11.60
N GLU A 3 -3.81 -21.04 10.52
CA GLU A 3 -2.59 -20.60 9.85
C GLU A 3 -1.80 -19.82 10.90
N SER A 4 -0.56 -20.23 11.15
CA SER A 4 0.33 -19.58 12.11
C SER A 4 0.45 -18.11 11.73
N VAL A 5 0.13 -17.22 12.68
CA VAL A 5 0.50 -15.81 12.55
C VAL A 5 2.01 -15.76 12.63
N ASP A 6 2.67 -15.59 11.49
CA ASP A 6 4.08 -15.25 11.46
C ASP A 6 4.19 -13.81 11.95
N ILE A 7 4.64 -13.64 13.20
CA ILE A 7 4.96 -12.32 13.79
C ILE A 7 6.41 -12.03 13.43
N PHE A 8 6.63 -10.96 12.67
CA PHE A 8 7.95 -10.56 12.20
C PHE A 8 8.59 -9.56 13.14
N PHE A 9 9.67 -10.00 13.81
CA PHE A 9 10.65 -9.10 14.42
C PHE A 9 11.78 -8.89 13.40
N ASP A 10 11.69 -7.83 12.61
CA ASP A 10 12.54 -7.66 11.43
C ASP A 10 13.72 -6.69 11.66
N GLU A 11 14.70 -6.74 10.75
CA GLU A 11 15.93 -5.96 10.84
C GLU A 11 15.70 -4.45 10.74
N LEU A 12 14.65 -4.02 10.04
CA LEU A 12 14.29 -2.60 9.93
C LEU A 12 13.70 -2.11 11.24
N PHE A 13 12.79 -2.86 11.86
CA PHE A 13 12.25 -2.51 13.18
C PHE A 13 13.36 -2.38 14.23
N ILE A 14 14.24 -3.38 14.34
CA ILE A 14 15.38 -3.35 15.28
C ILE A 14 16.27 -2.14 15.02
N PHE A 15 16.56 -1.83 13.75
CA PHE A 15 17.35 -0.67 13.38
C PHE A 15 16.68 0.64 13.82
N LEU A 16 15.39 0.82 13.50
CA LEU A 16 14.64 2.03 13.83
C LEU A 16 14.50 2.21 15.34
N TRP A 17 14.27 1.13 16.08
CA TRP A 17 14.17 1.15 17.53
C TRP A 17 15.51 1.50 18.21
N GLY A 18 16.62 1.05 17.64
CA GLY A 18 17.98 1.40 18.07
C GLY A 18 18.51 2.73 17.53
N CYS A 19 17.76 3.42 16.67
CA CYS A 19 18.21 4.65 16.04
C CYS A 19 18.03 5.84 17.01
N GLU A 20 19.12 6.52 17.36
CA GLU A 20 19.06 7.72 18.21
C GLU A 20 18.40 8.91 17.49
N GLU A 21 18.37 8.88 16.15
CA GLU A 21 17.83 9.96 15.32
C GLU A 21 16.31 10.01 15.38
N LYS A 22 15.79 11.13 15.90
CA LYS A 22 14.35 11.36 15.98
C LYS A 22 13.75 11.85 14.66
N ILE A 23 14.58 12.32 13.73
CA ILE A 23 14.15 12.82 12.42
C ILE A 23 14.97 12.12 11.35
N LEU A 24 14.29 11.46 10.43
CA LEU A 24 14.90 10.65 9.38
C LEU A 24 14.31 11.00 8.01
N LYS A 25 15.09 10.74 6.96
CA LYS A 25 14.63 10.80 5.58
C LYS A 25 14.43 9.39 5.05
N PHE A 26 13.24 9.11 4.52
CA PHE A 26 12.84 7.82 3.97
C PHE A 26 12.67 7.95 2.46
N ILE A 27 13.35 7.10 1.69
CA ILE A 27 13.40 7.21 0.23
C ILE A 27 12.83 5.95 -0.41
N TRP A 28 11.83 6.11 -1.28
CA TRP A 28 11.36 5.08 -2.20
C TRP A 28 11.69 5.47 -3.64
N LYS A 29 12.74 4.86 -4.18
CA LYS A 29 13.31 5.17 -5.49
C LYS A 29 12.32 4.88 -6.63
N GLU A 30 11.67 3.71 -6.60
CA GLU A 30 10.73 3.31 -7.66
C GLU A 30 9.52 4.24 -7.76
N LYS A 31 9.10 4.81 -6.62
CA LYS A 31 7.94 5.71 -6.53
C LYS A 31 8.33 7.18 -6.64
N ASN A 32 9.63 7.49 -6.65
CA ASN A 32 10.17 8.84 -6.55
C ASN A 32 9.58 9.61 -5.34
N ILE A 33 9.48 8.93 -4.20
CA ILE A 33 8.96 9.50 -2.94
C ILE A 33 10.12 9.69 -1.97
N GLU A 34 10.23 10.89 -1.40
CA GLU A 34 11.12 11.21 -0.29
C GLU A 34 10.31 11.84 0.84
N ILE A 35 10.39 11.25 2.03
CA ILE A 35 9.67 11.72 3.21
C ILE A 35 10.65 12.05 4.32
N ILE A 36 10.55 13.26 4.86
CA ILE A 36 11.20 13.61 6.13
C ILE A 36 10.18 13.35 7.22
N GLY A 37 10.48 12.42 8.13
CA GLY A 37 9.61 12.01 9.21
C GLY A 37 10.22 12.26 10.58
N LYS A 38 9.39 12.56 11.59
CA LYS A 38 9.78 12.61 13.00
C LYS A 38 9.14 11.46 13.78
N TYR A 39 9.93 10.70 14.51
CA TYR A 39 9.46 9.58 15.33
C TYR A 39 8.31 10.01 16.26
N ILE A 40 7.27 9.18 16.33
CA ILE A 40 6.15 9.31 17.26
C ILE A 40 6.22 8.16 18.28
N GLU A 41 5.99 6.93 17.83
CA GLU A 41 5.91 5.72 18.66
C GLU A 41 6.18 4.45 17.82
N ASP A 42 6.45 3.35 18.50
CA ASP A 42 6.47 2.00 17.92
C ASP A 42 5.15 1.26 18.18
N SER A 43 4.77 0.37 17.26
CA SER A 43 3.61 -0.50 17.36
C SER A 43 4.02 -1.95 17.08
N GLN A 44 3.73 -2.86 18.00
CA GLN A 44 4.22 -4.25 18.00
C GLN A 44 3.12 -5.31 17.81
N ASP A 45 1.89 -4.87 17.51
CA ASP A 45 0.71 -5.73 17.36
C ASP A 45 -0.06 -5.40 16.08
N ASN A 46 0.65 -5.09 14.99
CA ASN A 46 0.02 -4.78 13.71
C ASN A 46 -0.26 -6.05 12.93
N TYR A 47 -1.34 -6.02 12.16
CA TYR A 47 -1.72 -7.09 11.24
C TYR A 47 -1.93 -6.48 9.87
N SER A 48 -1.34 -7.12 8.86
CA SER A 48 -1.47 -6.68 7.47
C SER A 48 -2.88 -6.95 6.96
N ASN A 49 -3.77 -5.99 7.18
CA ASN A 49 -5.13 -6.01 6.70
C ASN A 49 -5.19 -5.55 5.24
N GLU A 50 -5.50 -6.48 4.33
CA GLU A 50 -5.66 -6.22 2.90
C GLU A 50 -7.13 -6.14 2.51
N GLU A 51 -8.02 -5.70 3.41
CA GLU A 51 -9.42 -5.43 3.08
C GLU A 51 -9.52 -4.64 1.76
N PRO A 52 -10.30 -5.12 0.77
CA PRO A 52 -11.33 -6.17 0.78
C PRO A 52 -10.87 -7.53 0.23
N PHE A 53 -9.58 -7.81 0.22
CA PHE A 53 -9.00 -9.04 -0.30
C PHE A 53 -8.81 -10.05 0.85
N ASP A 54 -9.45 -11.20 0.71
CA ASP A 54 -9.32 -12.34 1.63
C ASP A 54 -7.94 -12.98 1.46
N LEU A 55 -6.96 -12.42 2.15
CA LEU A 55 -5.57 -12.87 2.20
C LEU A 55 -5.18 -13.11 3.65
N ALA A 56 -4.34 -14.13 3.87
CA ALA A 56 -3.78 -14.39 5.19
C ALA A 56 -3.15 -13.14 5.78
N GLU A 57 -3.53 -12.86 7.02
CA GLU A 57 -2.91 -11.82 7.83
C GLU A 57 -1.53 -12.27 8.26
N ILE A 58 -0.62 -11.30 8.30
CA ILE A 58 0.74 -11.49 8.76
C ILE A 58 0.97 -10.39 9.79
N GLY A 59 1.43 -10.80 10.98
CA GLY A 59 1.73 -9.90 12.08
C GLY A 59 3.07 -9.22 11.85
N TYR A 60 3.20 -7.94 12.21
CA TYR A 60 4.44 -7.22 12.03
C TYR A 60 4.60 -6.07 13.03
N ASP A 61 5.86 -5.72 13.28
CA ASP A 61 6.21 -4.54 14.05
C ASP A 61 6.42 -3.34 13.12
N SER A 62 6.12 -2.16 13.64
CA SER A 62 6.21 -0.92 12.89
C SER A 62 6.65 0.24 13.77
N VAL A 63 7.14 1.28 13.11
CA VAL A 63 7.43 2.56 13.75
C VAL A 63 6.71 3.67 13.01
N VAL A 64 5.98 4.50 13.75
CA VAL A 64 5.16 5.58 13.21
C VAL A 64 5.94 6.88 13.24
N TYR A 65 5.97 7.57 12.09
CA TYR A 65 6.63 8.86 11.92
C TYR A 65 5.61 9.94 11.51
N LYS A 66 5.65 11.09 12.19
CA LYS A 66 4.99 12.33 11.73
C LYS A 66 5.66 12.83 10.46
N VAL A 67 4.91 13.02 9.39
CA VAL A 67 5.43 13.58 8.14
C VAL A 67 5.69 15.07 8.30
N LEU A 68 6.92 15.50 8.05
CA LEU A 68 7.38 16.89 8.10
C LEU A 68 7.61 17.49 6.71
N SER A 69 7.95 16.66 5.72
CA SER A 69 8.12 17.12 4.34
C SER A 69 6.78 17.42 3.67
N LYS A 70 6.82 18.28 2.65
CA LYS A 70 5.67 18.48 1.78
C LYS A 70 5.39 17.18 1.00
N ILE A 71 4.10 16.88 0.84
CA ILE A 71 3.61 15.78 0.00
C ILE A 71 2.71 16.32 -1.11
N GLU A 72 2.65 15.58 -2.20
CA GLU A 72 1.77 15.82 -3.35
C GLU A 72 0.60 14.84 -3.38
N GLU A 73 -0.40 15.13 -4.20
CA GLU A 73 -1.55 14.22 -4.36
C GLU A 73 -1.13 12.85 -4.93
N ASP A 74 -0.07 12.82 -5.74
CA ASP A 74 0.47 11.58 -6.30
C ASP A 74 1.16 10.71 -5.23
N ASP A 75 1.78 11.32 -4.22
CA ASP A 75 2.33 10.58 -3.07
C ASP A 75 1.22 9.87 -2.31
N LEU A 76 0.08 10.53 -2.10
CA LEU A 76 -1.08 9.93 -1.43
C LEU A 76 -1.55 8.67 -2.15
N LYS A 77 -1.49 8.62 -3.49
CA LYS A 77 -1.91 7.43 -4.25
C LYS A 77 -1.08 6.18 -3.91
N SER A 78 0.07 6.33 -3.25
CA SER A 78 0.85 5.20 -2.74
C SER A 78 0.15 4.43 -1.61
N GLY A 79 -0.82 5.04 -0.93
CA GLY A 79 -1.60 4.41 0.16
C GLY A 79 -0.82 4.22 1.47
N LYS A 80 0.29 4.95 1.66
CA LYS A 80 1.25 4.76 2.75
C LYS A 80 1.06 5.68 3.95
N PHE A 81 0.11 6.60 3.86
CA PHE A 81 -0.07 7.65 4.86
C PHE A 81 -1.30 7.39 5.70
N GLU A 82 -1.30 7.93 6.91
CA GLU A 82 -2.44 7.83 7.81
C GLU A 82 -2.70 9.17 8.49
N ASP A 83 -3.93 9.30 8.98
CA ASP A 83 -4.30 10.37 9.89
C ASP A 83 -4.22 9.83 11.30
N TRP A 84 -3.28 10.35 12.08
CA TRP A 84 -3.14 10.02 13.49
C TRP A 84 -3.26 11.29 14.32
N ASP A 85 -4.36 11.38 15.07
CA ASP A 85 -4.67 12.53 15.94
C ASP A 85 -4.53 13.89 15.22
N GLY A 86 -5.01 13.97 13.97
CA GLY A 86 -4.94 15.19 13.17
C GLY A 86 -3.56 15.51 12.59
N CYS A 87 -2.61 14.57 12.66
CA CYS A 87 -1.32 14.63 11.99
C CYS A 87 -1.26 13.67 10.81
N LEU A 88 -0.61 14.11 9.73
CA LEU A 88 -0.18 13.21 8.66
C LEU A 88 0.97 12.36 9.18
N VAL A 89 0.81 11.05 9.19
CA VAL A 89 1.84 10.10 9.60
C VAL A 89 2.14 9.10 8.50
N ILE A 90 3.29 8.46 8.61
CA ILE A 90 3.70 7.31 7.81
C ILE A 90 4.15 6.21 8.76
N GLU A 91 3.64 5.01 8.54
CA GLU A 91 4.10 3.80 9.22
C GLU A 91 5.26 3.19 8.42
N ILE A 92 6.38 2.90 9.09
CA ILE A 92 7.52 2.21 8.51
C ILE A 92 7.60 0.80 9.07
N SER A 93 7.59 -0.20 8.18
CA SER A 93 7.57 -1.63 8.52
C SER A 93 8.05 -2.47 7.34
N ILE A 94 8.12 -3.80 7.48
CA ILE A 94 8.39 -4.73 6.35
C ILE A 94 7.33 -4.70 5.23
N TYR A 95 6.17 -4.10 5.46
CA TYR A 95 5.16 -3.86 4.42
C TYR A 95 5.40 -2.54 3.69
N ASN A 96 5.95 -1.55 4.40
CA ASN A 96 6.19 -0.22 3.89
C ASN A 96 7.63 0.23 4.16
N TYR A 97 8.62 -0.59 3.77
CA TYR A 97 10.03 -0.26 3.97
C TYR A 97 10.57 0.63 2.83
N PRO A 98 11.41 1.62 3.14
CA PRO A 98 12.10 2.43 2.14
C PRO A 98 13.25 1.66 1.46
N ASP A 99 13.71 2.15 0.31
CA ASP A 99 14.96 1.68 -0.30
C ASP A 99 16.17 2.11 0.53
N GLU A 100 16.12 3.34 1.07
CA GLU A 100 17.17 3.94 1.89
C GLU A 100 16.58 4.77 3.03
N ILE A 101 17.28 4.77 4.16
CA ILE A 101 17.07 5.71 5.26
C ILE A 101 18.31 6.56 5.41
N ARG A 102 18.11 7.86 5.53
CA ARG A 102 19.18 8.84 5.71
C ARG A 102 18.98 9.70 6.95
N ASN A 103 20.09 10.13 7.53
CA ASN A 103 20.09 11.17 8.56
C ASN A 103 19.90 12.57 7.93
N LEU A 104 19.90 13.62 8.76
CA LEU A 104 19.72 15.00 8.30
C LEU A 104 20.89 15.49 7.43
N ASP A 105 22.11 15.01 7.70
CA ASP A 105 23.32 15.23 6.91
C ASP A 105 23.30 14.49 5.56
N ASN A 106 22.21 13.78 5.27
CA ASN A 106 21.97 13.03 4.03
C ASN A 106 22.90 11.82 3.85
N GLU A 107 23.50 11.33 4.93
CA GLU A 107 24.24 10.09 4.96
C GLU A 107 23.27 8.90 4.99
N ILE A 108 23.56 7.87 4.20
CA ILE A 108 22.78 6.63 4.19
C ILE A 108 23.16 5.83 5.44
N ILE A 109 22.20 5.66 6.34
CA ILE A 109 22.38 4.95 7.60
C ILE A 109 21.75 3.56 7.59
N TRP A 110 20.87 3.29 6.61
CA TRP A 110 20.26 1.97 6.40
C TRP A 110 19.79 1.81 4.96
N THR A 111 19.80 0.57 4.46
CA THR A 111 19.31 0.24 3.11
C THR A 111 18.46 -1.03 3.12
N LYS A 112 17.58 -1.20 2.13
CA LYS A 112 16.76 -2.43 2.01
C LYS A 112 17.57 -3.73 1.90
N GLU A 113 18.85 -3.66 1.53
CA GLU A 113 19.74 -4.82 1.48
C GLU A 113 20.00 -5.43 2.87
N ASN A 114 19.72 -4.68 3.94
CA ASN A 114 19.78 -5.15 5.32
C ASN A 114 18.64 -6.12 5.69
N ILE A 115 17.53 -6.14 4.93
CA ILE A 115 16.40 -7.04 5.21
C ILE A 115 16.79 -8.46 4.80
N LYS A 116 16.55 -9.45 5.69
CA LYS A 116 16.75 -10.86 5.34
C LYS A 116 15.88 -11.26 4.17
N LYS A 117 16.47 -12.03 3.24
CA LYS A 117 15.78 -12.56 2.07
C LYS A 117 14.52 -13.37 2.44
N GLU A 118 14.56 -14.11 3.54
CA GLU A 118 13.42 -14.92 4.01
C GLU A 118 12.19 -14.04 4.34
N HIS A 119 12.41 -12.90 5.00
CA HIS A 119 11.33 -11.94 5.28
C HIS A 119 10.79 -11.34 3.97
N MET A 120 11.69 -10.95 3.06
CA MET A 120 11.32 -10.44 1.75
C MET A 120 10.50 -11.44 0.94
N ASP A 121 10.86 -12.73 0.96
CA ASP A 121 10.18 -13.77 0.20
C ASP A 121 8.73 -13.97 0.70
N ILE A 122 8.48 -13.89 2.00
CA ILE A 122 7.13 -14.02 2.57
C ILE A 122 6.25 -12.83 2.15
N ILE A 123 6.76 -11.61 2.29
CA ILE A 123 6.07 -10.38 1.85
C ILE A 123 5.81 -10.41 0.34
N ASN A 124 6.80 -10.82 -0.46
CA ASN A 124 6.68 -10.92 -1.91
C ASN A 124 5.61 -11.94 -2.33
N GLN A 125 5.50 -13.06 -1.63
CA GLN A 125 4.45 -14.04 -1.89
C GLN A 125 3.05 -13.48 -1.61
N LYS A 126 2.87 -12.76 -0.49
CA LYS A 126 1.59 -12.09 -0.19
C LYS A 126 1.26 -11.02 -1.24
N ASN A 127 2.21 -10.13 -1.55
CA ASN A 127 2.05 -9.07 -2.54
C ASN A 127 1.71 -9.63 -3.94
N LYS A 128 2.32 -10.76 -4.32
CA LYS A 128 2.01 -11.44 -5.58
C LYS A 128 0.54 -11.90 -5.61
N LYS A 129 0.05 -12.54 -4.54
CA LYS A 129 -1.37 -12.96 -4.44
C LYS A 129 -2.32 -11.77 -4.51
N LEU A 130 -1.99 -10.67 -3.82
CA LEU A 130 -2.77 -9.43 -3.85
C LEU A 130 -2.86 -8.86 -5.27
N GLU A 131 -1.72 -8.76 -5.98
CA GLU A 131 -1.70 -8.24 -7.34
C GLU A 131 -2.42 -9.15 -8.34
N GLU A 132 -2.40 -10.47 -8.14
CA GLU A 132 -3.21 -11.42 -8.91
C GLU A 132 -4.71 -11.19 -8.70
N GLN A 133 -5.17 -10.99 -7.45
CA GLN A 133 -6.57 -10.66 -7.16
C GLN A 133 -6.97 -9.30 -7.79
N LYS A 134 -6.15 -8.26 -7.62
CA LYS A 134 -6.36 -6.95 -8.25
C LYS A 134 -6.40 -7.07 -9.78
N LYS A 135 -5.52 -7.90 -10.38
CA LYS A 135 -5.53 -8.16 -11.83
C LYS A 135 -6.84 -8.79 -12.29
N ARG A 136 -7.33 -9.82 -11.59
CA ARG A 136 -8.63 -10.45 -11.90
C ARG A 136 -9.78 -9.45 -11.79
N GLY A 137 -9.76 -8.58 -10.78
CA GLY A 137 -10.73 -7.50 -10.64
C GLY A 137 -10.67 -6.48 -11.79
N ARG A 138 -9.47 -6.10 -12.25
CA ARG A 138 -9.29 -5.24 -13.45
C ARG A 138 -9.84 -5.91 -14.71
N GLU A 139 -9.58 -7.21 -14.89
CA GLU A 139 -10.10 -7.99 -16.01
C GLU A 139 -11.63 -8.05 -16.02
N TYR A 140 -12.27 -8.22 -14.85
CA TYR A 140 -13.72 -8.19 -14.72
C TYR A 140 -14.32 -6.90 -15.30
N PHE A 141 -13.81 -5.74 -14.88
CA PHE A 141 -14.27 -4.45 -15.42
C PHE A 141 -13.97 -4.30 -16.91
N LYS A 142 -12.80 -4.77 -17.38
CA LYS A 142 -12.48 -4.76 -18.81
C LYS A 142 -13.50 -5.55 -19.64
N TYR A 143 -13.95 -6.72 -19.16
CA TYR A 143 -14.94 -7.53 -19.87
C TYR A 143 -16.35 -6.92 -19.80
N LEU A 144 -16.71 -6.27 -18.69
CA LEU A 144 -17.95 -5.49 -18.60
C LEU A 144 -17.96 -4.37 -19.65
N ASP A 145 -16.88 -3.58 -19.72
CA ASP A 145 -16.73 -2.49 -20.68
C ASP A 145 -16.80 -3.00 -22.12
N GLU A 146 -16.11 -4.11 -22.43
CA GLU A 146 -16.16 -4.75 -23.75
C GLU A 146 -17.58 -5.18 -24.11
N LEU A 147 -18.29 -5.83 -23.19
CA LEU A 147 -19.68 -6.27 -23.41
C LEU A 147 -20.62 -5.08 -23.64
N GLU A 148 -20.46 -3.99 -22.89
CA GLU A 148 -21.25 -2.77 -23.07
C GLU A 148 -21.02 -2.13 -24.44
N ILE A 149 -19.75 -2.00 -24.86
CA ILE A 149 -19.38 -1.47 -26.18
C ILE A 149 -19.98 -2.32 -27.29
N LEU A 150 -19.84 -3.65 -27.22
CA LEU A 150 -20.35 -4.56 -28.24
C LEU A 150 -21.88 -4.46 -28.40
N ARG A 151 -22.61 -4.34 -27.27
CA ARG A 151 -24.07 -4.14 -27.27
C ARG A 151 -24.46 -2.78 -27.86
N ARG A 152 -23.74 -1.71 -27.49
CA ARG A 152 -23.99 -0.34 -27.95
C ARG A 152 -23.75 -0.19 -29.45
N GLU A 153 -22.63 -0.69 -29.94
CA GLU A 153 -22.22 -0.58 -31.34
C GLU A 153 -22.93 -1.60 -32.25
N LYS A 154 -23.72 -2.53 -31.68
CA LYS A 154 -24.46 -3.58 -32.40
C LYS A 154 -23.58 -4.47 -33.28
N VAL A 155 -22.31 -4.63 -32.91
CA VAL A 155 -21.32 -5.48 -33.62
C VAL A 155 -21.15 -6.85 -32.94
N ASN A 156 -21.96 -7.15 -31.92
CA ASN A 156 -21.82 -8.39 -31.16
C ASN A 156 -22.37 -9.61 -31.90
N THR A 157 -21.81 -10.79 -31.61
CA THR A 157 -22.38 -12.08 -32.00
C THR A 157 -22.86 -12.83 -30.75
N PRO A 158 -23.92 -13.65 -30.81
CA PRO A 158 -24.40 -14.40 -29.65
C PRO A 158 -23.31 -15.23 -28.96
N LYS A 159 -22.45 -15.87 -29.77
CA LYS A 159 -21.32 -16.66 -29.27
C LYS A 159 -20.30 -15.81 -28.49
N ARG A 160 -19.96 -14.63 -29.01
CA ARG A 160 -19.02 -13.73 -28.32
C ARG A 160 -19.62 -13.15 -27.04
N GLU A 161 -20.91 -12.86 -27.05
CA GLU A 161 -21.65 -12.41 -25.87
C GLU A 161 -21.60 -13.45 -24.74
N GLU A 162 -21.92 -14.70 -25.07
CA GLU A 162 -21.91 -15.81 -24.12
C GLU A 162 -20.51 -16.04 -23.53
N GLU A 163 -19.46 -15.99 -24.36
CA GLU A 163 -18.06 -16.09 -23.92
C GLU A 163 -17.68 -14.96 -22.93
N LEU A 164 -18.12 -13.72 -23.18
CA LEU A 164 -17.83 -12.59 -22.30
C LEU A 164 -18.61 -12.68 -20.99
N ILE A 165 -19.89 -13.03 -21.05
CA ILE A 165 -20.72 -13.23 -19.85
C ILE A 165 -20.09 -14.29 -18.95
N LYS A 166 -19.67 -15.43 -19.50
CA LYS A 166 -19.00 -16.47 -18.72
C LYS A 166 -17.72 -15.96 -18.03
N LYS A 167 -16.88 -15.19 -18.74
CA LYS A 167 -15.65 -14.60 -18.17
C LYS A 167 -15.94 -13.59 -17.05
N ILE A 168 -17.04 -12.84 -17.17
CA ILE A 168 -17.54 -11.88 -16.17
C ILE A 168 -17.99 -12.65 -14.93
N GLU A 169 -18.83 -13.68 -15.09
CA GLU A 169 -19.32 -14.53 -14.00
C GLU A 169 -18.17 -15.20 -13.23
N GLU A 170 -17.19 -15.78 -13.93
CA GLU A 170 -15.98 -16.39 -13.33
C GLU A 170 -15.12 -15.42 -12.49
N ARG A 171 -15.31 -14.11 -12.68
CA ARG A 171 -14.52 -13.04 -12.03
C ARG A 171 -15.37 -12.10 -11.19
N GLU A 172 -16.66 -12.37 -11.02
CA GLU A 172 -17.59 -11.46 -10.38
C GLU A 172 -17.14 -11.08 -8.96
N GLU A 173 -16.75 -12.08 -8.17
CA GLU A 173 -16.29 -11.87 -6.79
C GLU A 173 -15.00 -11.03 -6.73
N ALA A 174 -14.02 -11.34 -7.57
CA ALA A 174 -12.80 -10.52 -7.68
C ALA A 174 -13.10 -9.09 -8.14
N GLY A 175 -14.10 -8.93 -9.02
CA GLY A 175 -14.64 -7.65 -9.46
C GLY A 175 -15.23 -6.84 -8.31
N LYS A 176 -16.08 -7.45 -7.48
CA LYS A 176 -16.71 -6.82 -6.31
C LYS A 176 -15.68 -6.32 -5.31
N ARG A 177 -14.72 -7.18 -4.93
CA ARG A 177 -13.62 -6.83 -4.02
C ARG A 177 -12.78 -5.69 -4.60
N TYR A 178 -12.38 -5.77 -5.86
CA TYR A 178 -11.61 -4.70 -6.49
C TYR A 178 -12.38 -3.37 -6.59
N ALA A 179 -13.69 -3.41 -6.79
CA ALA A 179 -14.54 -2.22 -6.77
C ALA A 179 -14.55 -1.53 -5.40
N GLU A 180 -14.66 -2.33 -4.34
CA GLU A 180 -14.61 -1.86 -2.96
C GLU A 180 -13.25 -1.24 -2.62
N TYR A 181 -12.16 -1.91 -2.99
CA TYR A 181 -10.81 -1.38 -2.86
C TYR A 181 -10.69 0.02 -3.50
N LYS A 182 -11.15 0.18 -4.74
CA LYS A 182 -11.13 1.48 -5.43
C LYS A 182 -11.98 2.54 -4.74
N ARG A 183 -13.14 2.16 -4.18
CA ARG A 183 -13.99 3.09 -3.41
C ARG A 183 -13.32 3.54 -2.13
N ASN A 184 -12.70 2.62 -1.39
CA ASN A 184 -12.00 2.90 -0.14
C ASN A 184 -10.80 3.82 -0.40
N LEU A 185 -9.98 3.50 -1.41
CA LEU A 185 -8.86 4.35 -1.82
C LEU A 185 -9.32 5.76 -2.20
N LYS A 186 -10.41 5.90 -2.97
CA LYS A 186 -10.95 7.22 -3.34
C LYS A 186 -11.44 8.02 -2.13
N LYS A 187 -12.10 7.36 -1.17
CA LYS A 187 -12.54 7.99 0.08
C LYS A 187 -11.34 8.45 0.92
N TRP A 188 -10.34 7.57 1.07
CA TRP A 188 -9.12 7.85 1.80
C TRP A 188 -8.36 9.02 1.16
N ILE A 189 -8.12 9.04 -0.16
CA ILE A 189 -7.46 10.17 -0.85
C ILE A 189 -8.23 11.47 -0.58
N LYS A 190 -9.57 11.44 -0.71
CA LYS A 190 -10.41 12.63 -0.44
C LYS A 190 -10.25 13.13 1.00
N HIS A 191 -10.14 12.23 1.97
CA HIS A 191 -9.90 12.58 3.37
C HIS A 191 -8.51 13.22 3.55
N MET A 192 -7.48 12.62 2.96
CA MET A 192 -6.08 13.04 3.11
C MET A 192 -5.74 14.34 2.37
N LYS A 193 -6.54 14.77 1.39
CA LYS A 193 -6.35 16.05 0.67
C LYS A 193 -6.25 17.28 1.59
N LYS A 194 -6.76 17.21 2.83
CA LYS A 194 -6.60 18.29 3.83
C LYS A 194 -5.13 18.55 4.17
N TYR A 195 -4.28 17.53 4.14
CA TYR A 195 -2.85 17.65 4.43
C TYR A 195 -2.03 18.22 3.27
N LEU A 196 -2.59 18.26 2.06
CA LEU A 196 -1.95 18.93 0.93
C LEU A 196 -1.94 20.47 1.07
N LYS A 197 -2.91 21.01 1.82
CA LYS A 197 -3.11 22.47 1.98
C LYS A 197 -2.35 23.06 3.17
N ASN A 198 -2.07 22.27 4.20
CA ASN A 198 -1.50 22.74 5.47
C ASN A 198 0.04 22.81 5.48
N ASN A 199 0.69 22.79 4.32
CA ASN A 199 2.15 22.98 4.17
C ASN A 199 2.53 24.46 3.89
N GLU A 200 1.72 25.42 4.34
CA GLU A 200 2.17 26.79 4.48
C GLU A 200 2.97 26.86 5.79
N TYR A 201 4.30 26.93 5.66
CA TYR A 201 5.20 27.19 6.77
C TYR A 201 4.71 28.40 7.57
N ILE A 202 4.22 28.20 8.79
CA ILE A 202 4.26 29.26 9.79
C ILE A 202 5.71 29.26 10.29
N TYR A 203 6.51 30.13 9.67
CA TYR A 203 7.85 30.50 10.14
C TYR A 203 7.79 31.11 11.54
#